data_AF-A0A243SCU2-F1
#
_entry.id   AF-A0A243SCU2-F1
#
_cell.length_a   1.000
_cell.length_b   1.000
_cell.length_c   1.000
_cell.angle_alpha   90.00
_cell.angle_beta   90.00
_cell.angle_gamma   90.00
#
_symmetry.space_group_name_H-M   'P 1'
#
loop_
_entity.id
_entity.type
_entity.pdbx_description
1 polymer ?
#
loop_
_entity_poly.entity_id
_entity_poly.type
_entity_poly.pdbx_seq_one_letter_code
_entity_poly.pdbx_strand_id
1 'polypeptide(L)'
;MAKKNFSRGLNSLLGEPEQLERPAEQAKPKAPKKEITKTSQIGTKEKEKRATFIVNEDLLEKMKLLAYWNRVLIKDIVNTAFEEHIARHEKMNGEIKQMPKN
;
A
#
# COMPACT_ATOMS: atom_id res chain seq x y z
N MET A 1 38.94 5.70 -7.02
CA MET A 1 38.32 4.39 -6.68
C MET A 1 37.53 3.89 -7.89
N ALA A 2 37.86 2.71 -8.40
CA ALA A 2 37.25 2.18 -9.61
C ALA A 2 35.82 1.65 -9.34
N LYS A 3 34.82 2.18 -10.04
CA LYS A 3 33.46 1.64 -10.06
C LYS A 3 33.50 0.30 -10.81
N LYS A 4 33.42 -0.82 -10.10
CA LYS A 4 33.33 -2.16 -10.69
C LYS A 4 31.89 -2.38 -11.18
N ASN A 5 31.74 -2.52 -12.49
CA ASN A 5 30.45 -2.77 -13.14
C ASN A 5 30.19 -4.29 -13.20
N PHE A 6 29.17 -4.76 -12.47
CA PHE A 6 28.78 -6.17 -12.35
C PHE A 6 28.03 -6.74 -13.58
N SER A 7 27.82 -5.94 -14.61
CA SER A 7 27.07 -6.32 -15.82
C SER A 7 27.70 -7.48 -16.60
N ARG A 8 29.04 -7.65 -16.51
CA ARG A 8 29.76 -8.62 -17.35
C ARG A 8 29.55 -10.10 -16.94
N GLY A 9 29.23 -10.38 -15.67
CA GLY A 9 29.09 -11.75 -15.16
C GLY A 9 27.73 -12.40 -15.45
N LEU A 10 26.67 -11.60 -15.49
CA LEU A 10 25.31 -12.08 -15.78
C LEU A 10 25.11 -12.40 -17.26
N ASN A 11 25.68 -11.58 -18.15
CA ASN A 11 25.55 -11.78 -19.60
C ASN A 11 26.16 -13.12 -20.07
N SER A 12 27.18 -13.63 -19.38
CA SER A 12 27.80 -14.92 -19.70
C SER A 12 26.99 -16.14 -19.25
N LEU A 13 26.08 -15.98 -18.28
CA LEU A 13 25.24 -17.08 -17.78
C LEU A 13 23.91 -17.22 -18.52
N LEU A 14 23.41 -16.12 -19.09
CA LEU A 14 22.10 -16.07 -19.74
C LEU A 14 22.15 -16.40 -21.24
N GLY A 15 23.34 -16.49 -21.84
CA GLY A 15 23.52 -16.61 -23.29
C GLY A 15 23.12 -15.30 -23.98
N GLU A 16 24.03 -14.69 -24.74
CA GLU A 16 23.70 -13.46 -25.47
C GLU A 16 22.57 -13.74 -26.49
N PRO A 17 21.45 -12.99 -26.48
CA PRO A 17 20.71 -12.83 -27.70
C PRO A 17 21.54 -11.91 -28.61
N GLU A 18 21.84 -12.38 -29.81
CA GLU A 18 22.33 -11.54 -30.91
C GLU A 18 21.49 -10.27 -31.01
N GLN A 19 22.15 -9.17 -31.38
CA GLN A 19 21.65 -7.81 -31.45
C GLN A 19 20.32 -7.71 -32.21
N LEU A 20 19.21 -7.88 -31.49
CA LEU A 20 17.89 -7.45 -31.93
C LEU A 20 17.76 -5.97 -31.58
N GLU A 21 17.53 -5.17 -32.61
CA GLU A 21 17.23 -3.75 -32.56
C GLU A 21 16.36 -3.42 -31.34
N ARG A 22 16.85 -2.52 -30.48
CA ARG A 22 16.16 -2.09 -29.24
C ARG A 22 14.70 -1.75 -29.56
N PRO A 23 13.72 -2.57 -29.13
CA PRO A 23 12.33 -2.19 -29.26
C PRO A 23 12.12 -0.94 -28.42
N ALA A 24 11.43 0.05 -29.01
CA ALA A 24 11.09 1.32 -28.40
C ALA A 24 10.74 1.14 -26.92
N GLU A 25 11.35 1.99 -26.09
CA GLU A 25 11.14 2.12 -24.65
C GLU A 25 9.65 2.03 -24.36
N GLN A 26 9.19 0.82 -23.97
CA GLN A 26 7.79 0.56 -23.67
C GLN A 26 7.44 1.48 -22.52
N ALA A 27 6.66 2.53 -22.82
CA ALA A 27 6.20 3.48 -21.85
C ALA A 27 5.52 2.68 -20.73
N LYS A 28 6.19 2.61 -19.56
CA LYS A 28 5.59 2.02 -18.35
C LYS A 28 4.19 2.61 -18.22
N PRO A 29 3.15 1.77 -18.00
CA PRO A 29 1.79 2.27 -17.89
C PRO A 29 1.79 3.39 -16.85
N LYS A 30 1.49 4.61 -17.32
CA LYS A 30 1.40 5.79 -16.45
C LYS A 30 0.26 5.49 -15.49
N ALA A 31 0.59 5.18 -14.24
CA ALA A 31 -0.40 5.03 -13.19
C ALA A 31 -1.33 6.25 -13.24
N PRO A 32 -2.65 6.06 -13.07
CA PRO A 32 -3.61 7.16 -13.12
C PRO A 32 -3.12 8.28 -12.20
N LYS A 33 -3.00 9.50 -12.75
CA LYS A 33 -2.59 10.68 -12.01
C LYS A 33 -3.70 11.06 -11.04
N LYS A 34 -3.69 10.46 -9.84
CA LYS A 34 -4.51 10.90 -8.71
C LYS A 34 -4.11 12.31 -8.33
N GLU A 35 -5.09 13.18 -8.10
CA GLU A 35 -4.87 14.48 -7.46
C GLU A 35 -4.44 14.25 -6.01
N ILE A 36 -3.12 14.27 -5.79
CA ILE A 36 -2.53 14.15 -4.47
C ILE A 36 -2.63 15.53 -3.82
N THR A 37 -3.61 15.72 -2.95
CA THR A 37 -3.79 16.99 -2.21
C THR A 37 -2.93 17.04 -0.95
N LYS A 38 -2.55 15.87 -0.41
CA LYS A 38 -1.80 15.73 0.85
C LYS A 38 -0.74 14.65 0.74
N THR A 39 0.38 14.84 1.45
CA THR A 39 1.51 13.87 1.48
C THR A 39 1.08 12.47 1.96
N SER A 40 0.07 12.38 2.83
CA SER A 40 -0.49 11.11 3.32
C SER A 40 -1.25 10.29 2.28
N GLN A 41 -1.48 10.84 1.08
CA GLN A 41 -2.14 10.17 -0.05
C GLN A 41 -1.14 9.73 -1.13
N ILE A 42 0.15 10.06 -1.00
CA ILE A 42 1.19 9.65 -1.94
C ILE A 42 1.31 8.12 -1.91
N GLY A 43 1.13 7.49 -3.07
CA GLY A 43 1.24 6.04 -3.23
C GLY A 43 0.14 5.22 -2.56
N THR A 44 -1.01 5.82 -2.20
CA THR A 44 -2.20 5.09 -1.72
C THR A 44 -3.23 4.91 -2.84
N LYS A 45 -4.09 3.89 -2.73
CA LYS A 45 -5.22 3.74 -3.68
C LYS A 45 -6.20 4.90 -3.55
N GLU A 46 -7.16 4.99 -4.45
CA GLU A 46 -8.25 5.97 -4.33
C GLU A 46 -8.99 5.79 -3.00
N LYS A 47 -9.40 6.91 -2.39
CA LYS A 47 -10.07 6.98 -1.07
C LYS A 47 -9.28 6.41 0.13
N GLU A 48 -8.04 5.96 -0.07
CA GLU A 48 -7.14 5.59 1.02
C GLU A 48 -6.26 6.77 1.45
N LYS A 49 -6.08 6.93 2.77
CA LYS A 49 -5.10 7.84 3.39
C LYS A 49 -4.31 7.09 4.46
N ARG A 50 -3.03 7.44 4.65
CA ARG A 50 -2.25 6.95 5.79
C ARG A 50 -2.65 7.69 7.07
N ALA A 51 -2.81 6.95 8.15
CA ALA A 51 -3.03 7.46 9.49
C ALA A 51 -2.15 6.69 10.49
N THR A 52 -1.66 7.39 11.51
CA THR A 52 -0.84 6.81 12.57
C THR A 52 -1.67 6.75 13.84
N PHE A 53 -1.70 5.58 14.49
CA PHE A 53 -2.43 5.36 15.73
C PHE A 53 -1.48 4.77 16.77
N ILE A 54 -1.73 5.10 18.04
CA ILE A 54 -1.11 4.42 19.18
C ILE A 54 -2.03 3.26 19.55
N VAL A 55 -1.49 2.04 19.62
CA VAL A 55 -2.25 0.81 19.88
C VAL A 55 -1.56 -0.02 20.96
N ASN A 56 -2.32 -0.91 21.61
CA ASN A 56 -1.76 -1.89 22.55
C ASN A 56 -0.88 -2.91 21.81
N GLU A 57 0.27 -3.25 22.41
CA GLU A 57 1.30 -4.10 21.80
C GLU A 57 0.82 -5.55 21.56
N ASP A 58 0.18 -6.17 22.55
CA ASP A 58 -0.32 -7.55 22.45
C ASP A 58 -1.39 -7.69 21.37
N LEU A 59 -2.24 -6.67 21.21
CA LEU A 59 -3.24 -6.65 20.14
C LEU A 59 -2.61 -6.54 18.76
N LEU A 60 -1.56 -5.73 18.62
CA LEU A 60 -0.83 -5.61 17.36
C LEU A 60 -0.18 -6.94 16.97
N GLU A 61 0.40 -7.65 17.93
CA GLU A 61 1.03 -8.94 17.68
C GLU A 61 0.02 -10.00 17.24
N LYS A 62 -1.13 -10.09 17.94
CA LYS A 62 -2.23 -10.97 17.52
C LYS A 62 -2.76 -10.62 16.13
N MET A 63 -2.86 -9.33 15.77
CA MET A 63 -3.27 -8.93 14.42
C MET A 63 -2.27 -9.39 13.36
N LYS A 64 -0.95 -9.30 13.61
CA LYS A 64 0.06 -9.79 12.66
C LYS A 64 -0.10 -11.29 12.42
N LEU A 65 -0.32 -12.06 13.49
CA LEU A 65 -0.55 -13.51 13.40
C LEU A 65 -1.81 -13.81 12.59
N LEU A 66 -2.93 -13.12 12.87
CA LEU A 66 -4.17 -13.27 12.12
C LEU A 66 -3.98 -12.95 10.63
N ALA A 67 -3.32 -11.83 10.32
CA ALA A 67 -3.01 -11.44 8.94
C ALA A 67 -2.18 -12.50 8.21
N TYR A 68 -1.17 -13.05 8.89
CA TYR A 68 -0.31 -14.08 8.34
C TYR A 68 -1.07 -15.38 8.03
N TRP A 69 -1.80 -15.91 9.01
CA TRP A 69 -2.52 -17.18 8.86
C TRP A 69 -3.68 -17.08 7.86
N ASN A 70 -4.40 -15.96 7.85
CA ASN A 70 -5.55 -15.76 6.97
C ASN A 70 -5.16 -15.21 5.59
N ARG A 71 -3.88 -14.93 5.34
CA ARG A 71 -3.37 -14.34 4.07
C ARG A 71 -4.07 -13.03 3.69
N VAL A 72 -4.36 -12.20 4.68
CA VAL A 72 -4.99 -10.88 4.50
C VAL A 72 -4.06 -9.76 4.97
N LEU A 73 -4.31 -8.53 4.51
CA LEU A 73 -3.54 -7.38 4.97
C LEU A 73 -4.11 -6.86 6.28
N ILE A 74 -3.23 -6.38 7.17
CA ILE A 74 -3.64 -5.75 8.43
C ILE A 74 -4.57 -4.55 8.16
N LYS A 75 -4.33 -3.78 7.10
CA LYS A 75 -5.20 -2.65 6.75
C LYS A 75 -6.64 -3.07 6.44
N ASP A 76 -6.83 -4.27 5.88
CA ASP A 76 -8.16 -4.76 5.53
C ASP A 76 -8.89 -5.22 6.80
N ILE A 77 -8.19 -5.92 7.70
CA ILE A 77 -8.69 -6.25 9.04
C ILE A 77 -9.11 -4.98 9.80
N VAL A 78 -8.26 -3.96 9.80
CA VAL A 78 -8.54 -2.69 10.50
C VAL A 78 -9.73 -1.95 9.87
N ASN A 79 -9.82 -1.91 8.54
CA ASN A 79 -10.95 -1.30 7.85
C ASN A 79 -12.27 -1.98 8.22
N THR A 80 -12.32 -3.32 8.17
CA THR A 80 -13.50 -4.09 8.58
C THR A 80 -13.85 -3.82 10.04
N ALA A 81 -12.87 -3.80 10.95
CA ALA A 81 -13.11 -3.49 12.36
C ALA A 81 -13.69 -2.09 12.58
N PHE A 82 -13.24 -1.09 11.80
CA PHE A 82 -13.80 0.27 11.83
C PHE A 82 -15.22 0.32 11.29
N GLU A 83 -15.49 -0.29 10.14
CA GLU A 83 -16.83 -0.37 9.54
C GLU A 83 -17.82 -1.01 10.50
N GLU A 84 -17.45 -2.15 11.09
CA GLU A 84 -18.30 -2.82 12.07
C GLU A 84 -18.52 -1.99 13.34
N HIS A 85 -17.48 -1.31 13.85
CA HIS A 85 -17.61 -0.47 15.03
C HIS A 85 -18.53 0.71 14.78
N ILE A 86 -18.40 1.38 13.63
CA ILE A 86 -19.26 2.49 13.21
C ILE A 86 -20.69 2.00 13.02
N ALA A 87 -20.90 0.91 12.29
CA ALA A 87 -22.24 0.37 12.05
C ALA A 87 -22.95 -0.03 13.35
N ARG A 88 -22.23 -0.63 14.31
CA ARG A 88 -22.77 -0.92 15.65
C ARG A 88 -23.18 0.35 16.39
N HIS A 89 -22.36 1.39 16.35
CA HIS A 89 -22.66 2.67 16.97
C HIS A 89 -23.89 3.33 16.34
N GLU A 90 -23.95 3.39 15.01
CA GLU A 90 -25.07 4.00 14.28
C GLU A 90 -26.39 3.29 14.54
N LYS A 91 -26.37 1.95 14.65
CA LYS A 91 -27.55 1.16 14.99
C LYS A 91 -28.09 1.49 16.39
N MET A 92 -27.22 1.81 17.35
CA MET A 92 -27.61 2.06 18.74
C MET A 92 -27.97 3.53 18.99
N ASN A 93 -27.23 4.46 18.38
CA ASN A 93 -27.24 5.88 18.74
C ASN A 93 -27.72 6.80 17.61
N GLY A 94 -28.01 6.25 16.43
CA GLY A 94 -28.32 7.02 15.22
C GLY A 94 -27.06 7.53 14.50
N GLU A 95 -27.27 8.33 13.46
CA GLU A 95 -26.21 8.85 12.59
C GLU A 95 -25.15 9.66 13.37
N ILE A 96 -23.88 9.48 12.99
CA ILE A 96 -22.76 10.22 13.59
C ILE A 96 -22.86 11.70 13.18
N LYS A 97 -23.04 12.57 14.19
CA LYS A 97 -23.12 14.02 13.99
C LYS A 97 -21.80 14.57 13.45
N GLN A 98 -21.90 15.49 12.49
CA GLN A 98 -20.73 16.19 11.97
C GLN A 98 -20.12 17.13 13.02
N MET A 99 -18.79 17.26 12.99
CA MET A 99 -18.11 18.22 13.85
C MET A 99 -18.51 19.64 13.47
N PRO A 100 -18.77 20.54 14.45
CA PRO A 100 -19.06 21.94 14.15
C PRO A 100 -17.91 22.55 13.34
N LYS A 101 -18.25 23.23 12.24
CA LYS A 101 -17.28 24.06 11.53
C LYS A 101 -17.25 25.42 12.23
N ASN A 102 -16.12 25.74 12.85
CA ASN A 102 -15.80 27.10 13.27
C ASN A 102 -15.30 27.91 12.09
#